data_AF-A0A7J3AZV7-F1
#
_entry.id   AF-A0A7J3AZV7-F1
#
_cell.length_a   1.000
_cell.length_b   1.000
_cell.length_c   1.000
_cell.angle_alpha   90.00
_cell.angle_beta   90.00
_cell.angle_gamma   90.00
#
_symmetry.space_group_name_H-M   'P 1'
#
loop_
_entity.id
_entity.type
_entity.pdbx_description
1 polymer ?
#
loop_
_entity_poly.entity_id
_entity_poly.type
_entity_poly.pdbx_seq_one_letter_code
_entity_poly.pdbx_strand_id
1 'polypeptide(L)'
;MHEEGIARYKEATAWLLTFPPLMALLSTISSLNFAIFDRDTGARISIILMMTAMFIFIIADRYIRILIPLEEGQEPQMMRLYKKAAILLGVAIPILGLLSALAVGYPDAPLTSLSFTAISLSGLGSAWKRFYDKITGKIVIEVKRTKS
;
A
#
# COMPACT_ATOMS: atom_id res chain seq x y z
N MET A 1 -15.59 -3.26 23.98
CA MET A 1 -15.84 -3.62 22.57
C MET A 1 -14.90 -2.92 21.57
N HIS A 2 -14.31 -1.76 21.91
CA HIS A 2 -13.34 -1.06 21.05
C HIS A 2 -11.95 -1.72 20.95
N GLU A 3 -11.40 -2.26 22.05
CA GLU A 3 -10.01 -2.74 22.08
C GLU A 3 -9.77 -4.03 21.27
N GLU A 4 -10.69 -5.00 21.33
CA GLU A 4 -10.58 -6.25 20.55
C GLU A 4 -10.63 -6.01 19.04
N GLY A 5 -11.42 -5.03 18.59
CA GLY A 5 -11.46 -4.62 17.19
C GLY A 5 -10.12 -4.07 16.72
N ILE A 6 -9.54 -3.15 17.48
CA ILE A 6 -8.24 -2.52 17.18
C ILE A 6 -7.12 -3.56 17.15
N ALA A 7 -7.12 -4.52 18.08
CA ALA A 7 -6.13 -5.60 18.12
C ALA A 7 -6.15 -6.45 16.85
N ARG A 8 -7.33 -6.84 16.36
CA ARG A 8 -7.48 -7.58 15.10
C ARG A 8 -6.97 -6.78 13.89
N TYR A 9 -7.18 -5.45 13.87
CA TYR A 9 -6.67 -4.61 12.79
C TYR A 9 -5.16 -4.44 12.84
N LYS A 10 -4.57 -4.38 14.03
CA LYS A 10 -3.13 -4.34 14.22
C LYS A 10 -2.47 -5.62 13.69
N GLU A 11 -3.02 -6.78 14.02
CA GLU A 11 -2.52 -8.07 13.56
C GLU A 11 -2.68 -8.23 12.04
N ALA A 12 -3.86 -7.92 11.48
CA ALA A 12 -4.08 -7.98 10.04
C ALA A 12 -3.14 -7.04 9.28
N THR A 13 -2.91 -5.83 9.81
CA THR A 13 -1.99 -4.86 9.20
C THR A 13 -0.53 -5.32 9.31
N ALA A 14 -0.14 -5.97 10.41
CA ALA A 14 1.19 -6.54 10.57
C ALA A 14 1.46 -7.63 9.51
N TRP A 15 0.50 -8.54 9.29
CA TRP A 15 0.58 -9.52 8.22
C TRP A 15 0.65 -8.88 6.83
N LEU A 16 -0.10 -7.79 6.64
CA LEU A 16 -0.13 -7.11 5.35
C LEU A 16 1.16 -6.31 5.07
N LEU A 17 1.88 -5.90 6.12
CA LEU A 17 3.20 -5.26 6.03
C LEU A 17 4.33 -6.25 5.68
N THR A 18 4.18 -7.55 5.96
CA THR A 18 5.19 -8.56 5.58
C THR A 18 5.05 -9.03 4.14
N PHE A 19 3.89 -8.79 3.51
CA PHE A 19 3.63 -9.22 2.13
C PHE A 19 4.50 -8.51 1.08
N PRO A 20 4.69 -7.17 1.09
CA PRO A 20 5.56 -6.47 0.15
C PRO A 20 7.03 -6.96 0.12
N PRO A 21 7.73 -7.13 1.27
CA PRO A 21 9.09 -7.65 1.25
C PRO A 21 9.14 -9.13 0.86
N LEU A 22 8.14 -9.94 1.23
CA LEU A 22 8.06 -11.34 0.79
C LEU A 22 7.92 -11.45 -0.73
N MET A 23 7.09 -10.61 -1.34
CA MET A 23 6.94 -10.56 -2.79
C MET A 23 8.23 -10.11 -3.49
N ALA A 24 8.97 -9.16 -2.92
CA ALA A 24 10.26 -8.74 -3.47
C ALA A 24 11.35 -9.83 -3.37
N LEU A 25 11.34 -10.63 -2.30
CA LEU A 25 12.23 -11.78 -2.18
C LEU A 25 11.88 -12.85 -3.22
N LEU A 26 10.60 -13.20 -3.33
CA LEU A 26 10.13 -14.17 -4.32
C LEU A 26 10.47 -13.71 -5.74
N SER A 27 10.19 -12.46 -6.08
CA SER A 27 10.47 -11.92 -7.41
C SER A 27 11.96 -11.94 -7.74
N THR A 28 12.81 -11.58 -6.77
CA THR A 28 14.26 -11.60 -6.94
C THR A 28 14.76 -13.01 -7.20
N ILE A 29 14.33 -14.00 -6.40
CA ILE A 29 14.73 -15.41 -6.56
C ILE A 29 14.23 -15.96 -7.89
N SER A 30 12.98 -15.69 -8.27
CA SER A 30 12.41 -16.15 -9.53
C SER A 30 13.11 -15.53 -10.75
N SER A 31 13.47 -14.24 -10.67
CA SER A 31 14.13 -13.50 -11.76
C SER A 31 15.55 -13.97 -12.08
N LEU A 32 16.20 -14.69 -11.17
CA LEU A 32 17.51 -15.31 -11.42
C LEU A 32 17.44 -16.42 -12.47
N ASN A 33 16.29 -17.10 -12.55
CA ASN A 33 16.09 -18.27 -13.41
C ASN A 33 15.14 -17.98 -14.59
N PHE A 34 14.33 -16.93 -14.50
CA PHE A 34 13.28 -16.64 -15.46
C PHE A 34 13.24 -15.15 -15.82
N ALA A 35 13.43 -14.86 -17.11
CA ALA A 35 13.07 -13.59 -17.73
C ALA A 35 12.02 -13.88 -18.79
N ILE A 36 10.83 -13.28 -18.66
CA ILE A 36 9.68 -13.59 -19.53
C ILE A 36 9.82 -12.89 -20.89
N PHE A 37 10.51 -11.74 -20.92
CA PHE A 37 10.65 -10.90 -22.10
C PHE A 37 12.12 -10.59 -22.38
N ASP A 38 12.40 -10.10 -23.59
CA ASP A 38 13.65 -9.43 -23.89
C ASP A 38 13.80 -8.16 -23.05
N ARG A 39 15.05 -7.72 -22.84
CA ARG A 39 15.39 -6.63 -21.93
C ARG A 39 14.66 -5.33 -22.24
N ASP A 40 14.54 -4.97 -23.52
CA ASP A 40 13.92 -3.70 -23.94
C ASP A 40 12.40 -3.72 -23.75
N THR A 41 11.75 -4.83 -24.11
CA THR A 41 10.31 -5.01 -23.87
C THR A 41 10.01 -5.07 -22.38
N GLY A 42 10.82 -5.80 -21.60
CA GLY A 42 10.71 -5.89 -20.15
C GLY A 42 10.79 -4.53 -19.46
N ALA A 43 11.74 -3.69 -19.87
CA ALA A 43 11.89 -2.32 -19.37
C ALA A 43 10.66 -1.45 -19.68
N ARG A 44 10.10 -1.53 -20.89
CA ARG A 44 8.88 -0.79 -21.27
C ARG A 44 7.67 -1.23 -20.45
N ILE A 45 7.50 -2.53 -20.25
CA ILE A 45 6.44 -3.09 -19.41
C ILE A 45 6.60 -2.60 -17.96
N SER A 46 7.83 -2.63 -17.43
CA SER A 46 8.14 -2.16 -16.07
C SER A 46 7.76 -0.69 -15.87
N ILE A 47 8.04 0.18 -16.84
CA ILE A 47 7.62 1.59 -16.80
C ILE A 47 6.10 1.71 -16.71
N ILE A 48 5.35 0.97 -17.53
CA ILE A 48 3.88 0.99 -17.51
C ILE A 48 3.34 0.50 -16.16
N LEU A 49 3.92 -0.58 -15.62
CA LEU A 49 3.55 -1.12 -14.32
C LEU A 49 3.89 -0.13 -13.18
N MET A 50 5.00 0.58 -13.28
CA MET A 50 5.38 1.61 -12.31
C MET A 50 4.41 2.79 -12.33
N MET A 51 4.07 3.30 -13.51
CA MET A 51 3.05 4.34 -13.67
C MET A 51 1.71 3.87 -13.08
N THR A 52 1.32 2.63 -13.35
CA THR A 52 0.10 2.02 -12.80
C THR A 52 0.14 1.95 -11.27
N ALA A 53 1.27 1.53 -10.69
CA ALA A 53 1.45 1.50 -9.24
C ALA A 53 1.37 2.91 -8.62
N MET A 54 1.92 3.93 -9.29
CA MET A 54 1.77 5.32 -8.84
C MET A 54 0.30 5.78 -8.88
N PHE A 55 -0.46 5.44 -9.91
CA PHE A 55 -1.90 5.75 -9.94
C PHE A 55 -2.67 5.04 -8.82
N ILE A 56 -2.37 3.76 -8.58
CA ILE A 56 -2.96 2.99 -7.47
C ILE A 56 -2.62 3.63 -6.13
N PHE A 57 -1.37 4.07 -5.94
CA PHE A 57 -0.93 4.77 -4.75
C PHE A 57 -1.71 6.07 -4.52
N ILE A 58 -1.90 6.88 -5.56
CA ILE A 58 -2.69 8.13 -5.48
C ILE A 58 -4.16 7.82 -5.12
N ILE A 59 -4.76 6.79 -5.71
CA ILE A 59 -6.13 6.36 -5.38
C ILE A 59 -6.22 5.91 -3.92
N ALA A 60 -5.23 5.15 -3.44
CA ALA A 60 -5.17 4.71 -2.06
C ALA A 60 -5.01 5.90 -1.07
N ASP A 61 -4.12 6.86 -1.37
CA ASP A 61 -3.98 8.08 -0.57
C ASP A 61 -5.29 8.88 -0.53
N ARG A 62 -6.03 8.92 -1.65
CA ARG A 62 -7.36 9.56 -1.67
C ARG A 62 -8.34 8.90 -0.71
N TYR A 63 -8.40 7.58 -0.63
CA TYR A 63 -9.25 6.88 0.36
C TYR A 63 -8.84 7.22 1.80
N ILE A 64 -7.55 7.35 2.08
CA ILE A 64 -7.04 7.70 3.40
C ILE A 64 -7.34 9.16 3.73
N ARG A 65 -7.29 10.08 2.76
CA ARG A 65 -7.68 11.49 3.00
C ARG A 65 -9.17 11.65 3.29
N ILE A 66 -10.02 10.86 2.63
CA ILE A 66 -11.47 10.83 2.91
C ILE A 66 -11.74 10.33 4.34
N LEU A 67 -10.82 9.55 4.92
CA LEU A 67 -10.94 9.08 6.30
C LEU A 67 -10.84 10.20 7.35
N ILE A 68 -10.08 11.26 7.06
CA ILE A 68 -9.78 12.35 7.99
C ILE A 68 -11.04 13.10 8.46
N PRO A 69 -11.95 13.55 7.57
CA PRO A 69 -13.15 14.31 7.97
C PRO A 69 -14.29 13.48 8.56
N LEU A 70 -14.22 12.14 8.59
CA LEU A 70 -15.30 11.31 9.12
C LEU A 70 -15.49 11.54 10.64
N GLU A 71 -16.75 11.60 11.08
CA GLU A 71 -17.12 11.85 12.48
C GLU A 71 -17.07 10.56 13.32
N GLU A 72 -16.94 10.72 14.64
CA GLU A 72 -17.07 9.62 15.62
C GLU A 72 -18.48 9.00 15.50
N GLY A 73 -18.55 7.69 15.26
CA GLY A 73 -19.80 6.98 14.93
C GLY A 73 -19.86 6.42 13.51
N GLN A 74 -18.95 6.83 12.60
CA GLN A 74 -18.86 6.29 11.23
C GLN A 74 -17.79 5.20 11.07
N GLU A 75 -17.51 4.44 12.14
CA GLU A 75 -16.49 3.38 12.16
C GLU A 75 -16.58 2.38 10.99
N PRO A 76 -17.78 1.88 10.60
CA PRO A 76 -17.87 0.93 9.49
C PRO A 76 -17.37 1.53 8.16
N GLN A 77 -17.56 2.83 7.96
CA GLN A 77 -17.10 3.53 6.76
C GLN A 77 -15.59 3.78 6.80
N MET A 78 -15.06 4.24 7.93
CA MET A 78 -13.62 4.40 8.14
C MET A 78 -12.88 3.09 7.85
N MET A 79 -13.43 1.99 8.36
CA MET A 79 -12.89 0.66 8.19
C MET A 79 -12.91 0.17 6.75
N ARG A 80 -13.99 0.47 6.01
CA ARG A 80 -14.10 0.13 4.58
C ARG A 80 -13.06 0.88 3.76
N LEU A 81 -12.84 2.16 4.03
CA LEU A 81 -11.84 2.98 3.36
C LEU A 81 -10.43 2.50 3.67
N TYR A 82 -10.13 2.22 4.94
CA TYR A 82 -8.84 1.66 5.34
C TYR A 82 -8.56 0.33 4.66
N LYS A 83 -9.52 -0.62 4.67
CA LYS A 83 -9.36 -1.92 3.99
C LYS A 83 -9.08 -1.76 2.50
N LYS A 84 -9.79 -0.85 1.81
CA LYS A 84 -9.55 -0.56 0.39
C LYS A 84 -8.12 -0.04 0.17
N ALA A 85 -7.69 0.95 0.96
CA ALA A 85 -6.34 1.50 0.86
C ALA A 85 -5.28 0.43 1.16
N ALA A 86 -5.46 -0.35 2.22
CA ALA A 86 -4.56 -1.42 2.61
C ALA A 86 -4.41 -2.48 1.51
N ILE A 87 -5.51 -2.96 0.90
CA ILE A 87 -5.45 -3.93 -0.19
C ILE A 87 -4.70 -3.37 -1.41
N LEU A 88 -5.01 -2.13 -1.80
CA LEU A 88 -4.32 -1.49 -2.93
C LEU A 88 -2.82 -1.36 -2.68
N LEU A 89 -2.45 -0.88 -1.49
CA LEU A 89 -1.06 -0.61 -1.14
C LEU A 89 -0.27 -1.88 -0.85
N GLY A 90 -0.83 -2.82 -0.09
CA GLY A 90 -0.13 -4.00 0.40
C GLY A 90 -0.35 -5.28 -0.38
N VAL A 91 -1.24 -5.30 -1.37
CA VAL A 91 -1.42 -6.47 -2.24
C VAL A 91 -1.26 -6.10 -3.71
N ALA A 92 -2.01 -5.11 -4.19
CA ALA A 92 -1.97 -4.78 -5.63
C ALA A 92 -0.60 -4.27 -6.08
N ILE A 93 -0.01 -3.30 -5.37
CA ILE A 93 1.32 -2.77 -5.72
C ILE A 93 2.42 -3.85 -5.65
N PRO A 94 2.52 -4.69 -4.59
CA PRO A 94 3.47 -5.80 -4.56
C PRO A 94 3.32 -6.81 -5.70
N ILE A 95 2.08 -7.15 -6.10
CA ILE A 95 1.84 -8.03 -7.25
C ILE A 95 2.37 -7.38 -8.54
N LEU A 96 2.12 -6.09 -8.75
CA LEU A 96 2.70 -5.36 -9.88
C LEU A 96 4.23 -5.35 -9.83
N GLY A 97 4.82 -5.24 -8.64
CA GLY A 97 6.27 -5.33 -8.42
C GLY A 97 6.85 -6.69 -8.81
N LEU A 98 6.17 -7.78 -8.44
CA LEU A 98 6.52 -9.14 -8.85
C LEU A 98 6.50 -9.28 -10.38
N LEU A 99 5.39 -8.88 -11.02
CA LEU A 99 5.26 -8.95 -12.48
C LEU A 99 6.31 -8.10 -13.19
N SER A 100 6.59 -6.91 -12.65
CA SER A 100 7.58 -5.98 -13.20
C SER A 100 9.00 -6.55 -13.11
N ALA A 101 9.36 -7.14 -11.97
CA ALA A 101 10.66 -7.77 -11.78
C ALA A 101 10.86 -9.01 -12.66
N LEU A 102 9.81 -9.81 -12.86
CA LEU A 102 9.84 -10.95 -13.78
C LEU A 102 9.92 -10.51 -15.25
N ALA A 103 9.31 -9.38 -15.59
CA ALA A 103 9.37 -8.82 -16.93
C ALA A 103 10.78 -8.29 -17.26
N VAL A 104 11.45 -7.66 -16.29
CA VAL A 104 12.78 -7.08 -16.45
C VAL A 104 13.88 -8.14 -16.34
N GLY A 105 13.75 -9.10 -15.43
CA GLY A 105 14.74 -10.15 -15.19
C GLY A 105 16.02 -9.66 -14.49
N TYR A 106 16.94 -10.58 -14.21
CA TYR A 106 18.26 -10.24 -13.68
C TYR A 106 19.13 -9.53 -14.74
N PRO A 107 19.93 -8.49 -14.39
CA PRO A 107 20.29 -8.01 -13.05
C PRO A 107 19.40 -6.91 -12.46
N ASP A 108 18.43 -6.40 -13.23
CA ASP A 108 17.69 -5.18 -12.89
C ASP A 108 16.44 -5.46 -12.00
N ALA A 109 16.04 -6.73 -11.85
CA ALA A 109 14.90 -7.18 -11.04
C ALA A 109 14.96 -6.84 -9.54
N PRO A 110 16.09 -6.93 -8.80
CA PRO A 110 16.15 -6.55 -7.38
C PRO A 110 15.82 -5.08 -7.16
N LEU A 111 16.40 -4.18 -7.98
CA LEU A 111 16.15 -2.73 -7.89
C LEU A 111 14.69 -2.40 -8.23
N THR A 112 14.15 -3.07 -9.25
CA THR A 112 12.73 -2.95 -9.61
C THR A 112 11.85 -3.37 -8.43
N SER A 113 12.06 -4.56 -7.89
CA SER A 113 11.28 -5.11 -6.77
C SER A 113 11.31 -4.20 -5.54
N LEU A 114 12.50 -3.73 -5.15
CA LEU A 114 12.67 -2.81 -4.03
C LEU A 114 11.91 -1.50 -4.22
N SER A 115 11.85 -0.98 -5.44
CA SER A 115 11.12 0.26 -5.74
C SER A 115 9.61 0.10 -5.47
N PHE A 116 9.00 -1.00 -5.93
CA PHE A 116 7.58 -1.27 -5.66
C PHE A 116 7.32 -1.54 -4.17
N THR A 117 8.23 -2.25 -3.49
CA THR A 117 8.16 -2.47 -2.04
C THR A 117 8.23 -1.15 -1.27
N ALA A 118 9.11 -0.22 -1.66
CA ALA A 118 9.23 1.09 -1.02
C ALA A 118 7.94 1.91 -1.18
N ILE A 119 7.32 1.91 -2.36
CA ILE A 119 6.03 2.58 -2.60
C ILE A 119 4.93 1.96 -1.73
N SER A 120 4.85 0.62 -1.74
CA SER A 120 3.85 -0.15 -0.98
C SER A 120 3.94 0.12 0.53
N LEU A 121 5.13 -0.05 1.12
CA LEU A 121 5.35 0.12 2.56
C LEU A 121 5.16 1.56 3.01
N SER A 122 5.62 2.53 2.20
CA SER A 122 5.43 3.96 2.50
C SER A 122 3.96 4.33 2.55
N GLY A 123 3.16 3.79 1.62
CA GLY A 123 1.71 3.96 1.63
C GLY A 123 1.05 3.29 2.83
N LEU A 124 1.36 2.01 3.07
CA LEU A 124 0.77 1.24 4.17
C LEU A 124 1.07 1.85 5.54
N GLY A 125 2.31 2.26 5.77
CA GLY A 125 2.71 2.92 7.02
C GLY A 125 1.94 4.22 7.25
N SER A 126 1.79 5.04 6.20
CA SER A 126 0.98 6.27 6.25
C SER A 126 -0.50 5.97 6.50
N ALA A 127 -1.06 4.97 5.82
CA ALA A 127 -2.45 4.54 5.96
C ALA A 127 -2.77 4.09 7.38
N TRP A 128 -1.92 3.18 7.90
CA TRP A 128 -2.07 2.64 9.25
C TRP A 128 -1.95 3.73 10.30
N LYS A 129 -0.94 4.61 10.18
CA LYS A 129 -0.76 5.73 11.11
C LYS A 129 -2.01 6.60 11.18
N ARG A 130 -2.52 7.05 10.03
CA ARG A 130 -3.71 7.92 9.98
C ARG A 130 -4.97 7.22 10.50
N PHE A 131 -5.15 5.93 10.20
CA PHE A 131 -6.25 5.14 10.72
C PHE A 131 -6.17 4.96 12.23
N TYR A 132 -4.99 4.62 12.75
CA TYR A 132 -4.73 4.45 14.17
C TYR A 132 -4.90 5.76 14.95
N ASP A 133 -4.33 6.86 14.45
CA ASP A 133 -4.46 8.19 15.07
C ASP A 133 -5.92 8.66 15.08
N LYS A 134 -6.71 8.30 14.06
CA LYS A 134 -8.15 8.59 14.01
C LYS A 134 -8.93 7.77 15.03
N ILE A 135 -8.69 6.46 15.12
CA ILE A 135 -9.39 5.59 16.09
C ILE A 135 -9.01 5.92 17.53
N THR A 136 -7.77 6.32 17.78
CA THR A 136 -7.30 6.69 19.12
C THR A 136 -7.63 8.13 19.51
N GLY A 137 -8.37 8.86 18.67
CA GLY A 137 -8.79 10.24 18.94
C GLY A 137 -7.66 11.27 18.91
N LYS A 138 -6.45 10.91 18.43
CA LYS A 138 -5.32 11.84 18.27
C LYS A 138 -5.54 12.85 17.15
N ILE A 139 -6.34 12.50 16.14
CA ILE A 139 -6.82 13.45 15.12
C ILE A 139 -8.12 14.08 15.62
N VAL A 140 -7.98 15.07 16.51
CA VAL A 140 -9.08 15.97 16.87
C VAL A 140 -9.28 16.92 15.69
N ILE A 141 -10.42 16.82 15.02
CA ILE A 141 -10.83 17.88 14.10
C ILE A 141 -11.10 19.08 15.01
N GLU A 142 -10.17 20.03 15.08
CA GLU A 142 -10.50 21.38 15.57
C GLU A 142 -11.54 21.92 14.61
N VAL A 143 -12.82 21.75 14.95
CA VAL A 143 -13.90 22.49 14.34
C VAL A 143 -13.59 23.94 14.68
N LYS A 144 -12.94 24.65 13.75
CA LYS A 144 -12.87 26.11 13.78
C LYS A 144 -14.32 26.57 13.88
N ARG A 145 -14.76 26.91 15.09
CA ARG A 145 -15.91 27.76 15.34
C ARG A 145 -15.58 29.08 14.64
N THR A 146 -15.96 29.20 13.38
CA THR A 146 -16.19 30.50 12.76
C THR A 146 -17.33 31.15 13.53
N LYS A 147 -16.96 31.91 14.57
CA LYS A 147 -17.77 33.00 15.08
C LYS A 147 -17.75 34.10 14.02
N SER A 148 -18.87 34.33 13.34
CA SER A 148 -19.54 35.64 13.26
C SER A 148 -20.82 35.47 12.47
#